data_AF-A0A1V1X517-F1
#
_entry.id   AF-A0A1V1X517-F1
#
_cell.length_a   1.000
_cell.length_b   1.000
_cell.length_c   1.000
_cell.angle_alpha   90.00
_cell.angle_beta   90.00
_cell.angle_gamma   90.00
#
_symmetry.space_group_name_H-M   'P 1'
#
loop_
_entity.id
_entity.type
_entity.pdbx_description
1 polymer ?
#
loop_
_entity_poly.entity_id
_entity_poly.type
_entity_poly.pdbx_seq_one_letter_code
_entity_poly.pdbx_strand_id
1 'polypeptide(L)'
;MVRNFSKYSFKFSFLFWFTLFTLAFLFLGIINSSASTQVTLEWDPNSEPDLAGYRVFCREQGQNYDYANPSWEGTETTCTIYDLDETKTYFFVARAIDTEGFQSGDSNETCLEAGTTPDNQPPIADAGPNQTVNEDQLVGLDGSNSSDADDGIASYYWVQTGGPSVNLSDPNGQQSTFTAPDVGAGGASLTFELTVVDNGGLESTDSCVVNVTWLNEPPQADAGTDQTVNEGIVVTLNGSGSLDIDDGIASYLWTKISGPTVTLSDPASPQPTFTAPEVGPEGASLKFSLTVTDTGGLPDTDSCITNISWQNEPPTAVVDPDYMEPIEGTLVSLDGAASMDPDDGIASHLWTQVDGDPVSLSDPTSAVTTFTAPKTNQHGKNLKFKLTVKDFGGLQGTADSSIYVRQNELPNNPPTAAFSDVIHKKVASFNDNSSDTDGAIVSWFWNFGDGKTSTERNPKHRYVKFRNYSVTLTVTDDKGASNSTSKNVTVTN
;
A
#
# COMPACT_ATOMS: atom_id res chain seq x y z
N MET A 1 65.89 28.67 -20.38
CA MET A 1 65.65 29.34 -19.09
C MET A 1 65.71 30.87 -19.29
N VAL A 2 64.59 31.53 -19.63
CA VAL A 2 64.36 33.00 -19.58
C VAL A 2 62.82 33.17 -19.68
N ARG A 3 62.03 33.41 -18.63
CA ARG A 3 61.68 34.68 -17.93
C ARG A 3 61.14 35.83 -18.80
N ASN A 4 59.81 35.81 -18.97
CA ASN A 4 58.80 36.89 -18.83
C ASN A 4 59.25 38.36 -18.90
N PHE A 5 58.54 39.14 -19.72
CA PHE A 5 57.94 40.43 -19.31
C PHE A 5 56.57 40.66 -19.97
N SER A 6 55.56 40.81 -19.13
CA SER A 6 54.19 41.23 -19.45
C SER A 6 54.06 42.76 -19.49
N LYS A 7 53.15 43.29 -20.31
CA LYS A 7 51.99 44.14 -19.92
C LYS A 7 51.50 44.99 -21.10
N TYR A 8 50.23 44.90 -21.43
CA TYR A 8 49.24 45.97 -21.24
C TYR A 8 47.84 45.36 -21.23
N SER A 9 47.00 45.78 -20.28
CA SER A 9 45.59 45.44 -20.18
C SER A 9 44.74 46.68 -20.43
N PHE A 10 43.58 46.51 -21.07
CA PHE A 10 42.42 47.37 -20.88
C PHE A 10 41.15 46.52 -20.94
N LYS A 11 40.30 46.69 -19.91
CA LYS A 11 38.94 46.15 -19.84
C LYS A 11 37.98 47.16 -20.47
N PHE A 12 36.92 46.70 -21.15
CA PHE A 12 35.58 47.29 -21.03
C PHE A 12 34.49 46.25 -21.36
N SER A 13 33.28 46.56 -20.89
CA SER A 13 32.15 45.69 -20.54
C SER A 13 30.99 45.76 -21.55
N PHE A 14 30.25 44.64 -21.69
CA PHE A 14 28.82 44.42 -22.06
C PHE A 14 28.01 45.45 -22.89
N LEU A 15 27.33 45.03 -23.96
CA LEU A 15 25.88 44.61 -24.02
C LEU A 15 25.35 44.55 -25.49
N PHE A 16 24.33 43.68 -25.71
CA PHE A 16 23.48 43.33 -26.89
C PHE A 16 23.05 44.52 -27.82
N TRP A 17 22.66 44.39 -29.11
CA TRP A 17 21.70 43.47 -29.78
C TRP A 17 21.74 43.59 -31.34
N PHE A 18 21.09 42.63 -32.01
CA PHE A 18 20.76 42.39 -33.44
C PHE A 18 20.64 43.57 -34.46
N THR A 19 21.13 43.39 -35.71
CA THR A 19 20.36 42.99 -36.93
C THR A 19 21.17 43.10 -38.24
N LEU A 20 21.18 41.98 -38.98
CA LEU A 20 21.01 41.76 -40.43
C LEU A 20 21.37 42.81 -41.52
N PHE A 21 21.93 42.25 -42.60
CA PHE A 21 21.92 42.60 -44.03
C PHE A 21 23.16 43.24 -44.70
N THR A 22 23.78 42.38 -45.51
CA THR A 22 24.33 42.57 -46.88
C THR A 22 25.71 43.18 -47.15
N LEU A 23 26.49 42.33 -47.84
CA LEU A 23 27.39 42.58 -48.97
C LEU A 23 28.76 43.21 -48.67
N ALA A 24 29.78 42.36 -48.67
CA ALA A 24 31.04 42.64 -49.36
C ALA A 24 31.79 41.34 -49.65
N PHE A 25 31.72 40.89 -50.90
CA PHE A 25 32.82 40.11 -51.48
C PHE A 25 34.04 41.04 -51.48
N LEU A 26 35.00 40.80 -50.60
CA LEU A 26 36.37 41.22 -50.81
C LEU A 26 37.24 40.02 -50.39
N PHE A 27 37.64 39.25 -51.39
CA PHE A 27 38.60 38.18 -51.23
C PHE A 27 39.88 38.79 -50.62
N LEU A 28 40.39 38.10 -49.62
CA LEU A 28 41.67 38.34 -48.95
C LEU A 28 42.72 38.83 -49.95
N GLY A 29 43.23 40.03 -49.71
CA GLY A 29 44.58 40.35 -50.14
C GLY A 29 45.51 39.39 -49.41
N ILE A 30 46.05 38.43 -50.16
CA ILE A 30 47.17 37.60 -49.74
C ILE A 30 48.30 38.56 -49.39
N ILE A 31 48.49 38.82 -48.10
CA ILE A 31 49.80 39.27 -47.62
C ILE A 31 50.59 37.99 -47.45
N ASN A 32 51.17 37.51 -48.54
CA ASN A 32 52.33 36.62 -48.45
C ASN A 32 53.41 37.48 -47.77
N SER A 33 53.50 37.42 -46.45
CA SER A 33 54.78 37.63 -45.82
C SER A 33 55.57 36.36 -46.08
N SER A 34 56.18 36.28 -47.26
CA SER A 34 57.25 35.33 -47.50
C SER A 34 58.28 35.56 -46.40
N ALA A 35 58.37 34.63 -45.45
CA ALA A 35 59.45 34.60 -44.49
C ALA A 35 60.74 34.59 -45.33
N SER A 36 61.54 35.65 -45.26
CA SER A 36 62.73 35.70 -46.08
C SER A 36 63.72 34.66 -45.58
N THR A 37 64.11 33.75 -46.48
CA THR A 37 65.13 32.76 -46.19
C THR A 37 66.43 33.50 -45.90
N GLN A 38 67.03 33.19 -44.76
CA GLN A 38 68.28 33.78 -44.31
C GLN A 38 69.30 32.69 -44.05
N VAL A 39 70.58 33.00 -44.26
CA VAL A 39 71.68 32.11 -43.89
C VAL A 39 72.71 32.89 -43.09
N THR A 40 73.09 32.33 -41.94
CA THR A 40 74.21 32.84 -41.14
C THR A 40 75.46 32.05 -41.48
N LEU A 41 76.51 32.76 -41.87
CA LEU A 41 77.82 32.23 -42.25
C LEU A 41 78.83 32.62 -41.18
N GLU A 42 79.69 31.69 -40.81
CA GLU A 42 80.78 31.91 -39.86
C GLU A 42 82.08 31.34 -40.44
N TRP A 43 83.20 32.02 -40.22
CA TRP A 43 84.53 31.57 -40.69
C TRP A 43 85.63 31.89 -39.67
N ASP A 44 86.79 31.26 -39.83
CA ASP A 44 87.95 31.52 -38.98
C ASP A 44 88.64 32.86 -39.36
N PRO A 45 89.16 33.63 -38.39
CA PRO A 45 89.83 34.90 -38.68
C PRO A 45 91.14 34.70 -39.46
N ASN A 46 91.38 35.57 -40.45
CA ASN A 46 92.65 35.68 -41.17
C ASN A 46 93.74 36.28 -40.25
N SER A 47 94.96 35.76 -40.34
CA SER A 47 96.09 36.13 -39.50
C SER A 47 96.96 37.29 -40.04
N GLU A 48 96.56 37.95 -41.13
CA GLU A 48 97.30 39.09 -41.67
C GLU A 48 97.36 40.28 -40.68
N PRO A 49 98.55 40.85 -40.43
CA PRO A 49 98.75 41.85 -39.37
C PRO A 49 98.10 43.22 -39.67
N ASP A 50 97.72 43.47 -40.92
CA ASP A 50 97.07 44.69 -41.42
C ASP A 50 95.65 44.42 -41.95
N LEU A 51 94.96 43.41 -41.40
CA LEU A 51 93.57 43.10 -41.71
C LEU A 51 92.62 44.27 -41.39
N ALA A 52 91.86 44.71 -42.39
CA ALA A 52 90.84 45.75 -42.28
C ALA A 52 89.40 45.20 -42.23
N GLY A 53 89.15 43.99 -42.72
CA GLY A 53 87.82 43.34 -42.64
C GLY A 53 87.63 42.21 -43.64
N TYR A 54 86.37 41.87 -43.92
CA TYR A 54 85.97 40.81 -44.84
C TYR A 54 84.87 41.28 -45.78
N ARG A 55 84.84 40.70 -46.98
CA ARG A 55 83.71 40.73 -47.90
C ARG A 55 83.22 39.31 -48.15
N VAL A 56 81.91 39.13 -48.10
CA VAL A 56 81.25 37.87 -48.45
C VAL A 56 80.54 38.03 -49.78
N PHE A 57 80.75 37.06 -50.66
CA PHE A 57 80.14 37.01 -51.98
C PHE A 57 79.23 35.80 -52.07
N CYS A 58 78.06 36.02 -52.65
CA CYS A 58 77.09 34.99 -52.94
C CYS A 58 76.95 34.82 -54.46
N ARG A 59 76.72 33.59 -54.92
CA ARG A 59 76.29 33.29 -56.29
C ARG A 59 75.20 32.23 -56.28
N GLU A 60 74.31 32.29 -57.26
CA GLU A 60 73.38 31.20 -57.55
C GLU A 60 74.11 30.05 -58.26
N GLN A 61 73.60 28.82 -58.12
CA GLN A 61 74.13 27.66 -58.84
C GLN A 61 74.20 27.93 -60.35
N GLY A 62 75.38 27.68 -60.95
CA GLY A 62 75.63 27.92 -62.38
C GLY A 62 75.98 29.36 -62.76
N GLN A 63 75.92 30.32 -61.83
CA GLN A 63 76.44 31.68 -62.02
C GLN A 63 77.89 31.80 -61.54
N ASN A 64 78.59 32.84 -61.99
CA ASN A 64 79.90 33.24 -61.46
C ASN A 64 79.71 34.23 -60.29
N TYR A 65 80.69 34.31 -59.38
CA TYR A 65 80.72 35.35 -58.34
C TYR A 65 80.87 36.76 -58.95
N ASP A 66 80.07 37.71 -58.46
CA ASP A 66 80.26 39.13 -58.73
C ASP A 66 81.16 39.77 -57.66
N TYR A 67 82.47 39.75 -57.90
CA TYR A 67 83.44 40.34 -56.97
C TYR A 67 83.44 41.87 -56.92
N ALA A 68 82.67 42.55 -57.78
CA ALA A 68 82.53 44.00 -57.72
C ALA A 68 81.51 44.42 -56.65
N ASN A 69 80.53 43.57 -56.33
CA ASN A 69 79.44 43.87 -55.42
C ASN A 69 79.33 42.79 -54.33
N PRO A 70 79.97 42.98 -53.17
CA PRO A 70 79.86 42.02 -52.08
C PRO A 70 78.43 41.95 -51.55
N SER A 71 77.97 40.76 -51.21
CA SER A 71 76.68 40.53 -50.55
C SER A 71 76.71 41.00 -49.09
N TRP A 72 77.89 41.07 -48.48
CA TRP A 72 78.12 41.64 -47.16
C TRP A 72 79.56 42.13 -47.01
N GLU A 73 79.78 43.18 -46.23
CA GLU A 73 81.10 43.71 -45.86
C GLU A 73 81.12 44.14 -44.39
N GLY A 74 82.17 43.78 -43.66
CA GLY A 74 82.30 44.10 -42.24
C GLY A 74 83.58 43.56 -41.61
N THR A 75 83.78 43.82 -40.31
CA THR A 75 84.99 43.43 -39.56
C THR A 75 84.83 42.12 -38.78
N GLU A 76 83.60 41.65 -38.64
CA GLU A 76 83.27 40.42 -37.92
C GLU A 76 83.59 39.18 -38.76
N THR A 77 83.77 38.03 -38.10
CA THR A 77 83.95 36.72 -38.77
C THR A 77 82.62 35.95 -38.91
N THR A 78 81.51 36.67 -38.87
CA THR A 78 80.15 36.15 -39.03
C THR A 78 79.28 37.17 -39.76
N CYS A 79 78.41 36.71 -40.64
CA CYS A 79 77.41 37.55 -41.30
C CYS A 79 76.12 36.78 -41.55
N THR A 80 75.00 37.49 -41.68
CA THR A 80 73.73 36.91 -42.15
C THR A 80 73.34 37.55 -43.48
N ILE A 81 73.11 36.71 -44.49
CA ILE A 81 72.54 37.13 -45.78
C ILE A 81 71.04 36.86 -45.73
N TYR A 82 70.25 37.89 -46.00
CA TYR A 82 68.79 37.88 -45.95
C TYR A 82 68.21 37.82 -47.37
N ASP A 83 66.90 37.57 -47.46
CA ASP A 83 66.12 37.68 -48.69
C ASP A 83 66.60 36.75 -49.81
N LEU A 84 67.10 35.56 -49.43
CA LEU A 84 67.42 34.49 -50.37
C LEU A 84 66.14 33.79 -50.84
N ASP A 85 66.15 33.31 -52.09
CA ASP A 85 65.06 32.52 -52.67
C ASP A 85 65.22 31.04 -52.26
N GLU A 86 64.35 30.52 -51.40
CA GLU A 86 64.37 29.13 -50.92
C GLU A 86 64.36 28.07 -52.03
N THR A 87 63.91 28.42 -53.23
CA THR A 87 63.87 27.52 -54.38
C THR A 87 65.21 27.39 -55.10
N LYS A 88 66.22 28.19 -54.73
CA LYS A 88 67.52 28.25 -55.40
C LYS A 88 68.65 27.77 -54.51
N THR A 89 69.61 27.07 -55.13
CA THR A 89 70.89 26.73 -54.49
C THR A 89 71.84 27.93 -54.60
N TYR A 90 72.37 28.38 -53.45
CA TYR A 90 73.34 29.46 -53.34
C TYR A 90 74.70 28.97 -52.84
N PHE A 91 75.77 29.56 -53.33
CA PHE A 91 77.15 29.31 -52.89
C PHE A 91 77.76 30.58 -52.33
N PHE A 92 78.55 30.46 -51.26
CA PHE A 92 79.13 31.60 -50.53
C PHE A 92 80.64 31.42 -50.32
N VAL A 93 81.38 32.52 -50.49
CA VAL A 93 82.81 32.63 -50.16
C VAL A 93 83.08 33.94 -49.44
N ALA A 94 84.06 33.93 -48.54
CA ALA A 94 84.58 35.12 -47.87
C ALA A 94 85.98 35.46 -48.38
N ARG A 95 86.30 36.76 -48.48
CA ARG A 95 87.65 37.29 -48.71
C ARG A 95 88.03 38.26 -47.61
N ALA A 96 89.25 38.13 -47.09
CA ALA A 96 89.84 39.11 -46.20
C ALA A 96 90.35 40.32 -46.98
N ILE A 97 90.33 41.50 -46.38
CA ILE A 97 90.75 42.77 -46.98
C ILE A 97 91.76 43.43 -46.04
N ASP A 98 92.89 43.88 -46.57
CA ASP A 98 93.88 44.64 -45.80
C ASP A 98 93.57 46.14 -45.77
N THR A 99 94.34 46.91 -44.98
CA THR A 99 94.18 48.38 -44.88
C THR A 99 94.49 49.15 -46.17
N GLU A 100 95.14 48.52 -47.16
CA GLU A 100 95.43 49.11 -48.47
C GLU A 100 94.37 48.75 -49.54
N GLY A 101 93.43 47.86 -49.20
CA GLY A 101 92.32 47.43 -50.04
C GLY A 101 92.61 46.21 -50.91
N PHE A 102 93.75 45.53 -50.72
CA PHE A 102 93.99 44.25 -51.38
C PHE A 102 93.17 43.14 -50.72
N GLN A 103 92.72 42.18 -51.52
CA GLN A 103 91.89 41.08 -51.07
C GLN A 103 92.65 39.76 -51.12
N SER A 104 92.38 38.88 -50.16
CA SER A 104 92.84 37.50 -50.20
C SER A 104 92.19 36.71 -51.34
N GLY A 105 92.65 35.47 -51.57
CA GLY A 105 91.86 34.47 -52.29
C GLY A 105 90.55 34.13 -51.56
N ASP A 106 89.66 33.42 -52.24
CA ASP A 106 88.42 32.93 -51.66
C ASP A 106 88.68 31.94 -50.53
N SER A 107 87.83 31.99 -49.49
CA SER A 107 87.68 30.89 -48.54
C SER A 107 87.22 29.61 -49.24
N ASN A 108 87.15 28.50 -48.49
CA ASN A 108 86.37 27.35 -48.94
C ASN A 108 84.93 27.79 -49.23
N GLU A 109 84.40 27.35 -50.36
CA GLU A 109 83.03 27.61 -50.76
C GLU A 109 82.07 26.78 -49.91
N THR A 110 81.02 27.41 -49.38
CA THR A 110 79.93 26.73 -48.68
C THR A 110 78.63 26.90 -49.45
N CYS A 111 77.70 25.97 -49.30
CA CYS A 111 76.48 25.88 -50.10
C CYS A 111 75.23 25.91 -49.21
N LEU A 112 74.22 26.70 -49.61
CA LEU A 112 72.82 26.55 -49.22
C LEU A 112 72.10 25.88 -50.38
N GLU A 113 71.79 24.58 -50.25
CA GLU A 113 71.04 23.85 -51.26
C GLU A 113 69.58 24.31 -51.32
N ALA A 114 68.99 24.33 -52.51
CA ALA A 114 67.55 24.53 -52.71
C ALA A 114 66.79 23.49 -51.87
N GLY A 115 66.05 23.96 -50.88
CA GLY A 115 65.32 23.10 -49.96
C GLY A 115 63.88 22.95 -50.43
N THR A 116 63.47 21.72 -50.76
CA THR A 116 62.04 21.35 -50.75
C THR A 116 61.54 21.53 -49.33
N THR A 117 60.67 22.49 -49.07
CA THR A 117 59.78 22.36 -47.91
C THR A 117 59.08 21.00 -48.05
N PRO A 118 59.02 20.17 -46.99
CA PRO A 118 58.20 18.97 -47.03
C PRO A 118 56.79 19.38 -47.47
N ASP A 119 56.21 18.62 -48.41
CA ASP A 119 54.81 18.83 -48.80
C ASP A 119 53.96 18.61 -47.54
N ASN A 120 53.05 19.54 -47.26
CA ASN A 120 52.23 19.49 -46.04
C ASN A 120 51.41 18.19 -46.04
N GLN A 121 51.57 17.37 -45.00
CA GLN A 121 50.79 16.15 -44.84
C GLN A 121 49.47 16.45 -44.12
N PRO A 122 48.37 15.75 -44.46
CA PRO A 122 47.12 15.93 -43.74
C PRO A 122 47.25 15.46 -42.28
N PRO A 123 46.45 16.04 -41.36
CA PRO A 123 46.45 15.62 -39.97
C PRO A 123 45.90 14.19 -39.83
N ILE A 124 46.13 13.57 -38.67
CA ILE A 124 45.49 12.32 -38.25
C ILE A 124 44.45 12.67 -37.19
N ALA A 125 43.18 12.51 -37.54
CA ALA A 125 42.08 12.65 -36.59
C ALA A 125 41.94 11.41 -35.70
N ASP A 126 41.67 11.62 -34.42
CA ASP A 126 41.30 10.59 -33.44
C ASP A 126 40.10 11.11 -32.67
N ALA A 127 38.92 10.54 -32.90
CA ALA A 127 37.66 10.89 -32.25
C ALA A 127 37.50 10.25 -30.86
N GLY A 128 38.52 9.53 -30.39
CA GLY A 128 38.50 8.78 -29.16
C GLY A 128 37.74 7.44 -29.28
N PRO A 129 37.77 6.61 -28.23
CA PRO A 129 37.14 5.31 -28.25
C PRO A 129 35.60 5.41 -28.24
N ASN A 130 34.95 4.34 -28.69
CA ASN A 130 33.52 4.14 -28.47
C ASN A 130 33.19 4.09 -26.97
N GLN A 131 32.03 4.62 -26.60
CA GLN A 131 31.58 4.72 -25.20
C GLN A 131 30.27 3.98 -24.99
N THR A 132 29.99 3.60 -23.74
CA THR A 132 28.69 3.08 -23.31
C THR A 132 28.34 3.71 -21.98
N VAL A 133 27.18 4.37 -21.92
CA VAL A 133 26.72 5.16 -20.79
C VAL A 133 25.25 4.91 -20.54
N ASN A 134 24.78 5.15 -19.31
CA ASN A 134 23.34 5.22 -19.07
C ASN A 134 22.80 6.56 -19.59
N GLU A 135 21.50 6.62 -19.83
CA GLU A 135 20.81 7.89 -20.08
C GLU A 135 21.02 8.91 -18.94
N ASP A 136 20.82 10.19 -19.26
CA ASP A 136 21.08 11.35 -18.39
C ASP A 136 22.52 11.52 -17.90
N GLN A 137 23.44 10.62 -18.24
CA GLN A 137 24.85 10.79 -17.94
C GLN A 137 25.51 11.82 -18.88
N LEU A 138 26.41 12.62 -18.31
CA LEU A 138 27.26 13.52 -19.09
C LEU A 138 28.32 12.72 -19.85
N VAL A 139 28.35 12.87 -21.18
CA VAL A 139 29.29 12.22 -22.08
C VAL A 139 30.31 13.23 -22.57
N GLY A 140 31.58 12.84 -22.61
CA GLY A 140 32.67 13.63 -23.18
C GLY A 140 33.16 13.05 -24.50
N LEU A 141 33.30 13.88 -25.52
CA LEU A 141 33.99 13.59 -26.77
C LEU A 141 35.36 14.27 -26.71
N ASP A 142 36.43 13.53 -27.02
CA ASP A 142 37.80 13.99 -26.81
C ASP A 142 38.67 13.73 -28.05
N GLY A 143 38.99 14.81 -28.77
CA GLY A 143 39.82 14.79 -29.96
C GLY A 143 41.30 15.05 -29.68
N SER A 144 41.72 15.12 -28.42
CA SER A 144 43.07 15.57 -28.02
C SER A 144 44.22 14.67 -28.47
N ASN A 145 43.95 13.43 -28.87
CA ASN A 145 44.92 12.52 -29.47
C ASN A 145 45.14 12.76 -30.97
N SER A 146 44.35 13.62 -31.60
CA SER A 146 44.58 14.03 -33.00
C SER A 146 45.94 14.70 -33.10
N SER A 147 46.66 14.43 -34.19
CA SER A 147 48.03 14.92 -34.38
C SER A 147 48.30 15.32 -35.81
N ASP A 148 49.21 16.27 -35.99
CA ASP A 148 49.79 16.63 -37.28
C ASP A 148 51.31 16.57 -37.16
N ALA A 149 51.98 16.04 -38.18
CA ALA A 149 53.43 15.76 -38.14
C ALA A 149 54.29 16.96 -38.53
N ASP A 150 53.70 17.97 -39.18
CA ASP A 150 54.41 19.06 -39.84
C ASP A 150 54.16 20.39 -39.14
N ASP A 151 52.93 20.93 -39.24
CA ASP A 151 52.61 22.31 -38.87
C ASP A 151 51.58 22.46 -37.73
N GLY A 152 50.97 21.36 -37.29
CA GLY A 152 50.07 21.33 -36.15
C GLY A 152 48.58 21.53 -36.50
N ILE A 153 47.71 21.38 -35.51
CA ILE A 153 46.24 21.43 -35.73
C ILE A 153 45.73 22.88 -35.62
N ALA A 154 45.00 23.33 -36.64
CA ALA A 154 44.33 24.63 -36.67
C ALA A 154 42.93 24.59 -36.05
N SER A 155 42.14 23.55 -36.32
CA SER A 155 40.75 23.48 -35.84
C SER A 155 40.19 22.06 -35.71
N TYR A 156 39.13 21.96 -34.89
CA TYR A 156 38.34 20.75 -34.66
C TYR A 156 36.89 21.05 -35.01
N TYR A 157 36.16 20.05 -35.52
CA TYR A 157 34.73 20.16 -35.76
C TYR A 157 34.01 18.83 -35.56
N TRP A 158 33.09 18.78 -34.59
CA TRP A 158 32.28 17.62 -34.24
C TRP A 158 30.88 17.72 -34.85
N VAL A 159 30.44 16.65 -35.49
CA VAL A 159 29.08 16.51 -36.01
C VAL A 159 28.48 15.20 -35.56
N GLN A 160 27.25 15.23 -35.07
CA GLN A 160 26.47 14.01 -34.90
C GLN A 160 25.92 13.54 -36.25
N THR A 161 26.25 12.31 -36.64
CA THR A 161 25.89 11.73 -37.94
C THR A 161 24.82 10.64 -37.84
N GLY A 162 24.53 10.15 -36.63
CA GLY A 162 23.49 9.14 -36.41
C GLY A 162 22.94 9.11 -34.98
N GLY A 163 21.75 8.51 -34.82
CA GLY A 163 21.05 8.35 -33.54
C GLY A 163 20.15 9.52 -33.14
N PRO A 164 19.57 9.49 -31.93
CA PRO A 164 18.77 10.59 -31.38
C PRO A 164 19.59 11.87 -31.24
N SER A 165 19.05 13.00 -31.70
CA SER A 165 19.77 14.28 -31.73
C SER A 165 20.12 14.78 -30.31
N VAL A 166 21.37 15.21 -30.12
CA VAL A 166 21.84 15.84 -28.88
C VAL A 166 22.44 17.23 -29.14
N ASN A 167 22.52 18.04 -28.09
CA ASN A 167 23.18 19.34 -28.15
C ASN A 167 24.62 19.19 -27.63
N LEU A 168 25.60 19.35 -28.53
CA LEU A 168 27.00 19.42 -28.16
C LEU A 168 27.33 20.77 -27.51
N SER A 169 28.11 20.75 -26.44
CA SER A 169 28.50 21.94 -25.68
C SER A 169 29.39 22.89 -26.48
N ASP A 170 30.33 22.33 -27.25
CA ASP A 170 31.22 23.09 -28.13
C ASP A 170 31.64 22.23 -29.34
N PRO A 171 30.85 22.26 -30.44
CA PRO A 171 31.18 21.50 -31.64
C PRO A 171 32.53 21.85 -32.26
N ASN A 172 33.11 23.03 -32.01
CA ASN A 172 34.39 23.44 -32.60
C ASN A 172 35.57 23.24 -31.64
N GLY A 173 35.32 22.69 -30.45
CA GLY A 173 36.34 22.45 -29.43
C GLY A 173 37.11 21.16 -29.68
N GLN A 174 38.36 21.12 -29.20
CA GLN A 174 39.14 19.88 -29.10
C GLN A 174 38.40 18.83 -28.24
N GLN A 175 37.65 19.29 -27.24
CA GLN A 175 36.76 18.47 -26.42
C GLN A 175 35.35 19.08 -26.47
N SER A 176 34.34 18.22 -26.53
CA SER A 176 32.93 18.62 -26.44
C SER A 176 32.19 17.68 -25.49
N THR A 177 31.08 18.11 -24.92
CA THR A 177 30.24 17.27 -24.05
C THR A 177 28.78 17.34 -24.46
N PHE A 178 27.98 16.35 -24.04
CA PHE A 178 26.52 16.37 -24.13
C PHE A 178 25.92 15.50 -23.02
N THR A 179 24.64 15.71 -22.70
CA THR A 179 23.90 14.81 -21.80
C THR A 179 23.26 13.70 -22.63
N ALA A 180 23.50 12.43 -22.28
CA ALA A 180 22.90 11.29 -22.95
C ALA A 180 21.36 11.42 -22.93
N PRO A 181 20.69 11.26 -24.09
CA PRO A 181 19.24 11.40 -24.16
C PRO A 181 18.54 10.25 -23.43
N ASP A 182 17.30 10.50 -23.03
CA ASP A 182 16.33 9.47 -22.62
C ASP A 182 16.11 8.47 -23.77
N VAL A 183 16.20 7.17 -23.45
CA VAL A 183 16.05 6.07 -24.38
C VAL A 183 15.15 4.99 -23.79
N GLY A 184 14.23 4.43 -24.57
CA GLY A 184 13.45 3.28 -24.10
C GLY A 184 14.30 2.01 -23.92
N ALA A 185 13.72 0.94 -23.37
CA ALA A 185 14.39 -0.32 -23.00
C ALA A 185 15.32 -0.98 -24.06
N GLY A 186 15.17 -0.64 -25.34
CA GLY A 186 16.08 -1.08 -26.40
C GLY A 186 17.43 -0.34 -26.47
N GLY A 187 17.60 0.72 -25.68
CA GLY A 187 18.73 1.65 -25.76
C GLY A 187 18.77 2.43 -27.07
N ALA A 188 19.84 3.21 -27.26
CA ALA A 188 20.13 3.86 -28.54
C ALA A 188 21.64 3.89 -28.82
N SER A 189 22.00 4.15 -30.08
CA SER A 189 23.39 4.34 -30.50
C SER A 189 23.50 5.68 -31.23
N LEU A 190 24.41 6.53 -30.76
CA LEU A 190 24.71 7.83 -31.35
C LEU A 190 26.08 7.75 -32.03
N THR A 191 26.19 8.26 -33.25
CA THR A 191 27.46 8.29 -34.00
C THR A 191 27.90 9.73 -34.18
N PHE A 192 29.18 9.98 -33.90
CA PHE A 192 29.83 11.29 -34.03
C PHE A 192 31.02 11.17 -34.98
N GLU A 193 31.20 12.20 -35.80
CA GLU A 193 32.35 12.37 -36.68
C GLU A 193 33.11 13.62 -36.24
N LEU A 194 34.42 13.48 -36.05
CA LEU A 194 35.37 14.57 -35.82
C LEU A 194 36.08 14.87 -37.13
N THR A 195 36.05 16.12 -37.56
CA THR A 195 36.93 16.67 -38.61
C THR A 195 38.04 17.50 -37.97
N VAL A 196 39.28 17.27 -38.38
CA VAL A 196 40.47 18.01 -37.94
C VAL A 196 41.12 18.67 -39.14
N VAL A 197 41.48 19.94 -39.01
CA VAL A 197 42.17 20.71 -40.06
C VAL A 197 43.53 21.17 -39.54
N ASP A 198 44.59 20.95 -40.31
CA ASP A 198 45.95 21.41 -40.00
C ASP A 198 46.14 22.92 -40.31
N ASN A 199 47.31 23.49 -40.03
CA ASN A 199 47.58 24.91 -40.32
C ASN A 199 47.79 25.19 -41.83
N GLY A 200 48.06 24.17 -42.63
CA GLY A 200 48.15 24.19 -44.09
C GLY A 200 46.80 24.10 -44.81
N GLY A 201 45.72 23.79 -44.09
CA GLY A 201 44.34 23.69 -44.57
C GLY A 201 43.91 22.31 -45.09
N LEU A 202 44.68 21.24 -44.87
CA LEU A 202 44.24 19.87 -45.17
C LEU A 202 43.41 19.29 -44.02
N GLU A 203 42.51 18.37 -44.36
CA GLU A 203 41.52 17.82 -43.43
C GLU A 203 41.64 16.29 -43.29
N SER A 204 41.32 15.78 -42.10
CA SER A 204 41.09 14.35 -41.84
C SER A 204 39.89 14.17 -40.91
N THR A 205 39.22 13.01 -41.02
CA THR A 205 38.06 12.67 -40.20
C THR A 205 38.26 11.36 -39.45
N ASP A 206 37.66 11.24 -38.27
CA ASP A 206 37.51 9.98 -37.54
C ASP A 206 36.12 9.93 -36.85
N SER A 207 35.65 8.74 -36.49
CA SER A 207 34.31 8.56 -35.92
C SER A 207 34.32 7.73 -34.65
N CYS A 208 33.46 8.10 -33.70
CA CYS A 208 33.20 7.31 -32.50
C CYS A 208 31.70 7.12 -32.28
N VAL A 209 31.36 6.07 -31.53
CA VAL A 209 29.98 5.67 -31.21
C VAL A 209 29.76 5.73 -29.71
N VAL A 210 28.63 6.31 -29.31
CA VAL A 210 28.14 6.32 -27.93
C VAL A 210 26.87 5.48 -27.85
N ASN A 211 26.95 4.32 -27.20
CA ASN A 211 25.79 3.49 -26.91
C ASN A 211 25.16 3.96 -25.59
N VAL A 212 23.88 4.30 -25.62
CA VAL A 212 23.11 4.73 -24.45
C VAL A 212 22.24 3.57 -24.00
N THR A 213 22.43 3.12 -22.77
CA THR A 213 21.62 2.08 -22.13
C THR A 213 20.52 2.73 -21.31
N TRP A 214 19.30 2.22 -21.48
CA TRP A 214 18.15 2.57 -20.65
C TRP A 214 18.40 2.14 -19.20
N LEU A 215 18.01 2.99 -18.25
CA LEU A 215 18.10 2.75 -16.82
C LEU A 215 16.70 2.64 -16.24
N ASN A 216 16.25 1.42 -15.99
CA ASN A 216 14.96 1.17 -15.38
C ASN A 216 14.86 1.76 -13.96
N GLU A 217 13.80 2.49 -13.67
CA GLU A 217 13.43 2.93 -12.33
C GLU A 217 12.44 1.95 -11.68
N PRO A 218 12.53 1.66 -10.38
CA PRO A 218 11.57 0.77 -9.74
C PRO A 218 10.18 1.43 -9.65
N PRO A 219 9.11 0.63 -9.59
CA PRO A 219 7.76 1.15 -9.41
C PRO A 219 7.60 1.76 -8.02
N GLN A 220 6.52 2.51 -7.82
CA GLN A 220 6.04 2.96 -6.52
C GLN A 220 4.81 2.14 -6.12
N ALA A 221 4.97 1.27 -5.12
CA ALA A 221 3.88 0.50 -4.54
C ALA A 221 2.96 1.40 -3.70
N ASP A 222 1.64 1.20 -3.85
CA ASP A 222 0.62 1.77 -2.98
C ASP A 222 -0.38 0.67 -2.61
N ALA A 223 -0.34 0.20 -1.37
CA ALA A 223 -1.22 -0.83 -0.83
C ALA A 223 -2.59 -0.26 -0.39
N GLY A 224 -2.81 1.04 -0.55
CA GLY A 224 -3.99 1.74 -0.08
C GLY A 224 -3.99 1.96 1.43
N THR A 225 -5.02 2.66 1.90
CA THR A 225 -5.15 3.01 3.32
C THR A 225 -5.53 1.82 4.19
N ASP A 226 -5.12 1.86 5.46
CA ASP A 226 -5.62 0.96 6.49
C ASP A 226 -7.15 0.97 6.59
N GLN A 227 -7.72 -0.20 6.88
CA GLN A 227 -9.17 -0.43 6.93
C GLN A 227 -9.59 -0.92 8.31
N THR A 228 -10.82 -0.58 8.70
CA THR A 228 -11.49 -1.15 9.88
C THR A 228 -12.87 -1.63 9.46
N VAL A 229 -13.13 -2.92 9.66
CA VAL A 229 -14.41 -3.57 9.31
C VAL A 229 -14.91 -4.44 10.45
N ASN A 230 -16.17 -4.82 10.40
CA ASN A 230 -16.71 -5.88 11.25
C ASN A 230 -16.36 -7.25 10.67
N GLU A 231 -16.34 -8.29 11.49
CA GLU A 231 -16.24 -9.67 11.02
C GLU A 231 -17.36 -10.04 10.03
N GLY A 232 -17.11 -11.03 9.17
CA GLY A 232 -18.03 -11.46 8.12
C GLY A 232 -18.14 -10.52 6.90
N ILE A 233 -17.63 -9.28 6.99
CA ILE A 233 -17.64 -8.34 5.87
C ILE A 233 -16.59 -8.72 4.82
N VAL A 234 -16.95 -8.59 3.53
CA VAL A 234 -15.99 -8.71 2.44
C VAL A 234 -15.12 -7.47 2.37
N VAL A 235 -13.81 -7.67 2.53
CA VAL A 235 -12.77 -6.65 2.45
C VAL A 235 -12.15 -6.67 1.06
N THR A 236 -11.87 -5.50 0.50
CA THR A 236 -11.11 -5.34 -0.75
C THR A 236 -9.81 -4.61 -0.45
N LEU A 237 -8.67 -5.25 -0.71
CA LEU A 237 -7.37 -4.57 -0.69
C LEU A 237 -7.23 -3.82 -2.02
N ASN A 238 -6.60 -2.64 -2.03
CA ASN A 238 -6.56 -1.81 -3.23
C ASN A 238 -5.14 -1.35 -3.57
N GLY A 239 -4.52 -2.08 -4.50
CA GLY A 239 -3.19 -1.80 -5.03
C GLY A 239 -3.20 -0.93 -6.27
N SER A 240 -4.37 -0.53 -6.79
CA SER A 240 -4.50 0.15 -8.08
C SER A 240 -3.94 1.58 -8.09
N GLY A 241 -3.55 2.11 -6.92
CA GLY A 241 -2.84 3.38 -6.79
C GLY A 241 -1.34 3.28 -7.08
N SER A 242 -0.80 2.06 -7.23
CA SER A 242 0.61 1.86 -7.56
C SER A 242 0.91 2.43 -8.95
N LEU A 243 2.09 3.03 -9.10
CA LEU A 243 2.51 3.72 -10.32
C LEU A 243 3.93 3.33 -10.70
N ASP A 244 4.22 3.42 -11.97
CA ASP A 244 5.56 3.27 -12.52
C ASP A 244 5.72 4.35 -13.60
N ILE A 245 6.86 5.05 -13.58
CA ILE A 245 7.01 6.31 -14.32
C ILE A 245 7.54 6.12 -15.75
N ASP A 246 8.21 5.01 -16.03
CA ASP A 246 8.90 4.76 -17.29
C ASP A 246 8.26 3.62 -18.09
N ASP A 247 8.06 2.43 -17.51
CA ASP A 247 7.75 1.21 -18.27
C ASP A 247 6.41 0.52 -17.91
N GLY A 248 5.82 0.90 -16.77
CA GLY A 248 4.53 0.41 -16.30
C GLY A 248 4.61 -0.82 -15.38
N ILE A 249 3.49 -1.15 -14.73
CA ILE A 249 3.44 -2.29 -13.79
C ILE A 249 3.14 -3.60 -14.55
N ALA A 250 4.02 -4.60 -14.41
CA ALA A 250 3.82 -5.93 -14.96
C ALA A 250 2.99 -6.86 -14.07
N SER A 251 3.17 -6.77 -12.74
CA SER A 251 2.50 -7.68 -11.81
C SER A 251 2.27 -7.10 -10.43
N TYR A 252 1.27 -7.65 -9.74
CA TYR A 252 0.96 -7.43 -8.33
C TYR A 252 1.12 -8.76 -7.59
N LEU A 253 1.51 -8.70 -6.32
CA LEU A 253 1.50 -9.85 -5.42
C LEU A 253 1.20 -9.42 -3.99
N TRP A 254 0.05 -9.85 -3.50
CA TRP A 254 -0.36 -9.64 -2.11
C TRP A 254 0.03 -10.80 -1.22
N THR A 255 0.72 -10.50 -0.12
CA THR A 255 1.12 -11.49 0.89
C THR A 255 0.59 -11.09 2.26
N LYS A 256 -0.09 -12.00 2.95
CA LYS A 256 -0.46 -11.83 4.36
C LYS A 256 0.78 -12.02 5.23
N ILE A 257 1.11 -10.99 6.02
CA ILE A 257 2.30 -10.99 6.89
C ILE A 257 1.97 -11.50 8.29
N SER A 258 0.85 -11.05 8.88
CA SER A 258 0.46 -11.42 10.23
C SER A 258 -1.06 -11.37 10.44
N GLY A 259 -1.52 -11.97 11.54
CA GLY A 259 -2.93 -12.05 11.91
C GLY A 259 -3.59 -13.39 11.51
N PRO A 260 -4.90 -13.53 11.76
CA PRO A 260 -5.67 -14.73 11.44
C PRO A 260 -5.51 -15.22 10.00
N THR A 261 -5.80 -16.49 9.73
CA THR A 261 -5.71 -17.03 8.36
C THR A 261 -6.92 -16.61 7.54
N VAL A 262 -6.65 -16.00 6.38
CA VAL A 262 -7.65 -15.64 5.37
C VAL A 262 -7.16 -16.09 4.00
N THR A 263 -8.10 -16.34 3.10
CA THR A 263 -7.80 -16.68 1.71
C THR A 263 -8.17 -15.48 0.85
N LEU A 264 -7.19 -14.92 0.13
CA LEU A 264 -7.44 -13.89 -0.87
C LEU A 264 -8.04 -14.54 -2.12
N SER A 265 -8.98 -13.85 -2.77
CA SER A 265 -9.64 -14.32 -3.99
C SER A 265 -8.66 -14.53 -5.15
N ASP A 266 -7.75 -13.57 -5.35
CA ASP A 266 -6.62 -13.69 -6.28
C ASP A 266 -5.46 -12.79 -5.81
N PRO A 267 -4.44 -13.33 -5.12
CA PRO A 267 -3.28 -12.54 -4.65
C PRO A 267 -2.54 -11.77 -5.75
N ALA A 268 -2.68 -12.14 -7.03
CA ALA A 268 -2.02 -11.46 -8.14
C ALA A 268 -2.86 -10.33 -8.77
N SER A 269 -4.11 -10.17 -8.30
CA SER A 269 -4.97 -9.07 -8.71
C SER A 269 -4.52 -7.75 -8.08
N PRO A 270 -4.69 -6.59 -8.75
CA PRO A 270 -4.52 -5.28 -8.12
C PRO A 270 -5.54 -5.04 -7.00
N GLN A 271 -6.69 -5.73 -7.02
CA GLN A 271 -7.76 -5.56 -6.03
C GLN A 271 -8.31 -6.92 -5.54
N PRO A 272 -7.52 -7.70 -4.77
CA PRO A 272 -8.02 -8.94 -4.20
C PRO A 272 -9.02 -8.67 -3.08
N THR A 273 -9.85 -9.67 -2.81
CA THR A 273 -10.85 -9.64 -1.77
C THR A 273 -10.70 -10.82 -0.81
N PHE A 274 -11.16 -10.66 0.42
CA PHE A 274 -11.33 -11.75 1.37
C PHE A 274 -12.51 -11.45 2.30
N THR A 275 -13.07 -12.48 2.94
CA THR A 275 -14.08 -12.30 3.98
C THR A 275 -13.38 -12.16 5.33
N ALA A 276 -13.69 -11.09 6.08
CA ALA A 276 -13.16 -10.89 7.42
C ALA A 276 -13.53 -12.09 8.32
N PRO A 277 -12.54 -12.78 8.92
CA PRO A 277 -12.78 -13.94 9.78
C PRO A 277 -13.52 -13.55 11.05
N GLU A 278 -14.15 -14.54 11.68
CA GLU A 278 -14.68 -14.43 13.04
C GLU A 278 -13.55 -14.14 14.04
N VAL A 279 -13.81 -13.24 14.99
CA VAL A 279 -12.85 -12.77 16.00
C VAL A 279 -13.49 -12.75 17.39
N GLY A 280 -12.67 -12.79 18.44
CA GLY A 280 -13.15 -12.59 19.81
C GLY A 280 -13.39 -11.09 20.13
N PRO A 281 -13.88 -10.78 21.34
CA PRO A 281 -14.20 -9.41 21.76
C PRO A 281 -13.05 -8.39 21.67
N GLU A 282 -11.81 -8.86 21.71
CA GLU A 282 -10.60 -8.04 21.50
C GLU A 282 -10.36 -7.62 20.03
N GLY A 283 -11.12 -8.18 19.09
CA GLY A 283 -10.94 -8.02 17.66
C GLY A 283 -9.67 -8.71 17.13
N ALA A 284 -9.32 -8.46 15.88
CA ALA A 284 -8.05 -8.90 15.32
C ALA A 284 -7.48 -7.89 14.33
N SER A 285 -6.19 -8.00 14.02
CA SER A 285 -5.53 -7.18 13.01
C SER A 285 -4.79 -8.07 12.02
N LEU A 286 -5.05 -7.85 10.74
CA LEU A 286 -4.37 -8.49 9.61
C LEU A 286 -3.43 -7.48 8.96
N LYS A 287 -2.17 -7.85 8.76
CA LYS A 287 -1.22 -7.03 7.98
C LYS A 287 -0.95 -7.69 6.64
N PHE A 288 -1.05 -6.92 5.57
CA PHE A 288 -0.74 -7.34 4.21
C PHE A 288 0.43 -6.53 3.66
N SER A 289 1.22 -7.15 2.79
CA SER A 289 2.22 -6.50 1.97
C SER A 289 1.83 -6.67 0.51
N LEU A 290 1.81 -5.56 -0.23
CA LEU A 290 1.76 -5.55 -1.67
C LEU A 290 3.20 -5.50 -2.19
N THR A 291 3.55 -6.37 -3.13
CA THR A 291 4.72 -6.23 -3.99
C THR A 291 4.23 -5.94 -5.40
N VAL A 292 4.69 -4.85 -5.99
CA VAL A 292 4.52 -4.58 -7.43
C VAL A 292 5.85 -4.79 -8.13
N THR A 293 5.81 -5.25 -9.37
CA THR A 293 7.01 -5.38 -10.21
C THR A 293 6.70 -4.75 -11.55
N ASP A 294 7.59 -3.87 -11.99
CA ASP A 294 7.53 -3.20 -13.28
C ASP A 294 7.79 -4.17 -14.45
N THR A 295 7.77 -3.67 -15.68
CA THR A 295 8.04 -4.52 -16.87
C THR A 295 9.52 -4.82 -17.08
N GLY A 296 10.42 -4.00 -16.54
CA GLY A 296 11.87 -4.19 -16.47
C GLY A 296 12.34 -5.19 -15.42
N GLY A 297 11.44 -5.63 -14.53
CA GLY A 297 11.64 -6.61 -13.47
C GLY A 297 12.08 -6.07 -12.11
N LEU A 298 12.10 -4.75 -11.87
CA LEU A 298 12.37 -4.21 -10.53
C LEU A 298 11.11 -4.22 -9.67
N PRO A 299 11.23 -4.62 -8.38
CA PRO A 299 10.10 -4.61 -7.47
C PRO A 299 10.11 -3.41 -6.52
N ASP A 300 8.92 -3.06 -6.04
CA ASP A 300 8.73 -2.22 -4.85
C ASP A 300 7.61 -2.78 -3.96
N THR A 301 7.59 -2.38 -2.69
CA THR A 301 6.65 -2.91 -1.70
C THR A 301 6.02 -1.85 -0.82
N ASP A 302 4.73 -2.01 -0.54
CA ASP A 302 3.99 -1.24 0.45
C ASP A 302 3.11 -2.17 1.32
N SER A 303 2.60 -1.67 2.44
CA SER A 303 1.80 -2.47 3.37
C SER A 303 0.61 -1.72 3.92
N CYS A 304 -0.50 -2.44 4.10
CA CYS A 304 -1.70 -1.94 4.75
C CYS A 304 -2.15 -2.90 5.86
N ILE A 305 -2.99 -2.38 6.76
CA ILE A 305 -3.58 -3.10 7.88
C ILE A 305 -5.10 -3.16 7.72
N THR A 306 -5.70 -4.30 8.04
CA THR A 306 -7.15 -4.45 8.22
C THR A 306 -7.44 -4.84 9.66
N ASN A 307 -8.08 -3.93 10.40
CA ASN A 307 -8.58 -4.19 11.75
C ASN A 307 -10.00 -4.75 11.67
N ILE A 308 -10.24 -5.84 12.37
CA ILE A 308 -11.53 -6.54 12.41
C ILE A 308 -12.10 -6.36 13.80
N SER A 309 -13.28 -5.75 13.84
CA SER A 309 -14.06 -5.56 15.05
C SER A 309 -15.06 -6.69 15.20
N TRP A 310 -15.12 -7.24 16.40
CA TRP A 310 -16.14 -8.21 16.80
C TRP A 310 -17.54 -7.58 16.77
N GLN A 311 -18.54 -8.36 16.38
CA GLN A 311 -19.95 -8.03 16.44
C GLN A 311 -20.65 -9.03 17.34
N ASN A 312 -21.00 -8.57 18.54
CA ASN A 312 -21.79 -9.35 19.46
C ASN A 312 -23.26 -9.40 19.03
N GLU A 313 -23.82 -10.58 18.88
CA GLU A 313 -25.26 -10.83 18.73
C GLU A 313 -25.92 -11.02 20.10
N PRO A 314 -27.21 -10.65 20.27
CA PRO A 314 -27.89 -10.84 21.55
C PRO A 314 -28.25 -12.30 21.82
N PRO A 315 -28.31 -12.72 23.10
CA PRO A 315 -28.65 -14.09 23.45
C PRO A 315 -30.14 -14.39 23.19
N THR A 316 -30.43 -15.65 22.88
CA THR A 316 -31.80 -16.16 22.80
C THR A 316 -32.21 -16.78 24.13
N ALA A 317 -33.17 -16.15 24.82
CA ALA A 317 -33.76 -16.68 26.04
C ALA A 317 -34.75 -17.81 25.71
N VAL A 318 -34.66 -18.91 26.46
CA VAL A 318 -35.59 -20.04 26.38
C VAL A 318 -36.11 -20.34 27.78
N VAL A 319 -37.41 -20.59 27.92
CA VAL A 319 -38.03 -21.00 29.19
C VAL A 319 -38.75 -22.33 29.05
N ASP A 320 -38.68 -23.15 30.09
CA ASP A 320 -39.48 -24.36 30.29
C ASP A 320 -39.97 -24.42 31.75
N PRO A 321 -41.27 -24.51 32.02
CA PRO A 321 -42.38 -24.44 31.06
C PRO A 321 -42.62 -23.02 30.57
N ASP A 322 -43.09 -22.88 29.33
CA ASP A 322 -43.76 -21.66 28.85
C ASP A 322 -45.16 -21.50 29.46
N TYR A 323 -45.84 -22.63 29.72
CA TYR A 323 -47.14 -22.69 30.39
C TYR A 323 -47.31 -23.92 31.28
N MET A 324 -47.87 -23.75 32.49
CA MET A 324 -48.19 -24.87 33.38
C MET A 324 -49.40 -24.59 34.29
N GLU A 325 -50.14 -25.66 34.65
CA GLU A 325 -51.28 -25.61 35.58
C GLU A 325 -51.08 -26.41 36.89
N PRO A 326 -50.17 -25.97 37.79
CA PRO A 326 -49.88 -26.67 39.03
C PRO A 326 -51.06 -26.63 40.02
N ILE A 327 -51.11 -27.61 40.93
CA ILE A 327 -52.03 -27.58 42.07
C ILE A 327 -51.39 -26.71 43.16
N GLU A 328 -52.18 -25.93 43.90
CA GLU A 328 -51.66 -25.17 45.04
C GLU A 328 -50.82 -26.04 46.00
N GLY A 329 -49.75 -25.47 46.52
CA GLY A 329 -48.80 -26.16 47.40
C GLY A 329 -47.78 -27.06 46.67
N THR A 330 -47.89 -27.30 45.36
CA THR A 330 -46.85 -28.03 44.63
C THR A 330 -45.63 -27.14 44.37
N LEU A 331 -44.44 -27.73 44.37
CA LEU A 331 -43.22 -27.06 43.93
C LEU A 331 -43.24 -26.90 42.40
N VAL A 332 -43.12 -25.68 41.92
CA VAL A 332 -43.01 -25.33 40.50
C VAL A 332 -41.54 -25.02 40.19
N SER A 333 -41.04 -25.55 39.08
CA SER A 333 -39.70 -25.26 38.56
C SER A 333 -39.82 -24.42 37.30
N LEU A 334 -39.03 -23.34 37.21
CA LEU A 334 -38.83 -22.53 36.03
C LEU A 334 -37.39 -22.74 35.57
N ASP A 335 -37.21 -23.29 34.37
CA ASP A 335 -35.93 -23.68 33.80
C ASP A 335 -35.61 -22.78 32.58
N GLY A 336 -34.48 -22.09 32.66
CA GLY A 336 -33.95 -21.21 31.62
C GLY A 336 -32.67 -21.74 31.00
N ALA A 337 -32.21 -22.93 31.38
CA ALA A 337 -30.89 -23.48 31.06
C ALA A 337 -30.68 -23.77 29.56
N ALA A 338 -31.76 -23.84 28.79
CA ALA A 338 -31.71 -23.98 27.34
C ALA A 338 -31.45 -22.64 26.60
N SER A 339 -31.36 -21.53 27.32
CA SER A 339 -30.97 -20.24 26.74
C SER A 339 -29.55 -20.32 26.18
N MET A 340 -29.31 -19.70 25.03
CA MET A 340 -28.03 -19.76 24.33
C MET A 340 -27.69 -18.44 23.67
N ASP A 341 -26.41 -18.19 23.53
CA ASP A 341 -25.85 -17.06 22.80
C ASP A 341 -25.00 -17.61 21.65
N PRO A 342 -25.13 -17.06 20.42
CA PRO A 342 -24.33 -17.51 19.27
C PRO A 342 -22.83 -17.29 19.41
N ASP A 343 -22.40 -16.32 20.23
CA ASP A 343 -21.04 -15.80 20.22
C ASP A 343 -20.27 -16.14 21.51
N ASP A 344 -20.71 -15.63 22.66
CA ASP A 344 -19.91 -15.61 23.90
C ASP A 344 -20.53 -16.40 25.08
N GLY A 345 -21.76 -16.89 24.92
CA GLY A 345 -22.49 -17.67 25.91
C GLY A 345 -23.39 -16.81 26.82
N ILE A 346 -23.93 -17.41 27.88
CA ILE A 346 -24.81 -16.71 28.82
C ILE A 346 -24.03 -16.35 30.08
N ALA A 347 -23.82 -15.05 30.33
CA ALA A 347 -23.17 -14.54 31.52
C ALA A 347 -24.09 -14.52 32.76
N SER A 348 -25.38 -14.26 32.59
CA SER A 348 -26.31 -14.16 33.72
C SER A 348 -27.76 -14.50 33.37
N HIS A 349 -28.49 -14.99 34.38
CA HIS A 349 -29.94 -15.20 34.34
C HIS A 349 -30.63 -14.31 35.37
N LEU A 350 -31.83 -13.84 35.08
CA LEU A 350 -32.68 -13.13 36.03
C LEU A 350 -34.16 -13.44 35.78
N TRP A 351 -34.78 -14.13 36.73
CA TRP A 351 -36.20 -14.37 36.78
C TRP A 351 -36.90 -13.25 37.53
N THR A 352 -37.90 -12.64 36.88
CA THR A 352 -38.74 -11.60 37.46
C THR A 352 -40.20 -12.02 37.37
N GLN A 353 -40.92 -12.02 38.50
CA GLN A 353 -42.37 -12.11 38.45
C GLN A 353 -42.94 -10.77 37.96
N VAL A 354 -43.70 -10.81 36.88
CA VAL A 354 -44.24 -9.61 36.22
C VAL A 354 -45.75 -9.44 36.42
N ASP A 355 -46.45 -10.49 36.87
CA ASP A 355 -47.89 -10.45 37.16
C ASP A 355 -48.31 -11.48 38.22
N GLY A 356 -49.45 -11.24 38.86
CA GLY A 356 -50.05 -12.10 39.89
C GLY A 356 -49.55 -11.85 41.32
N ASP A 357 -50.07 -12.65 42.26
CA ASP A 357 -49.69 -12.56 43.67
C ASP A 357 -48.20 -12.90 43.87
N PRO A 358 -47.45 -12.13 44.68
CA PRO A 358 -46.01 -12.32 44.81
C PRO A 358 -45.67 -13.70 45.39
N VAL A 359 -44.75 -14.40 44.74
CA VAL A 359 -44.15 -15.65 45.25
C VAL A 359 -42.67 -15.46 45.56
N SER A 360 -42.14 -16.27 46.47
CA SER A 360 -40.70 -16.29 46.75
C SER A 360 -40.02 -17.31 45.85
N LEU A 361 -39.21 -16.81 44.91
CA LEU A 361 -38.31 -17.63 44.10
C LEU A 361 -37.12 -18.09 44.95
N SER A 362 -36.69 -19.34 44.79
CA SER A 362 -35.58 -19.93 45.56
C SER A 362 -34.24 -19.24 45.27
N ASP A 363 -34.00 -18.91 44.00
CA ASP A 363 -32.86 -18.12 43.53
C ASP A 363 -33.23 -17.49 42.18
N PRO A 364 -33.59 -16.20 42.11
CA PRO A 364 -33.97 -15.58 40.86
C PRO A 364 -32.81 -15.41 39.88
N THR A 365 -31.56 -15.60 40.29
CA THR A 365 -30.36 -15.41 39.44
C THR A 365 -29.80 -16.71 38.86
N SER A 366 -30.35 -17.85 39.28
CA SER A 366 -30.00 -19.16 38.75
C SER A 366 -30.69 -19.44 37.41
N ALA A 367 -30.05 -20.25 36.56
CA ALA A 367 -30.66 -20.75 35.33
C ALA A 367 -31.97 -21.51 35.61
N VAL A 368 -32.00 -22.27 36.71
CA VAL A 368 -33.21 -22.94 37.21
C VAL A 368 -33.61 -22.37 38.56
N THR A 369 -34.85 -21.94 38.69
CA THR A 369 -35.41 -21.44 39.95
C THR A 369 -36.73 -22.13 40.28
N THR A 370 -37.11 -22.13 41.56
CA THR A 370 -38.34 -22.80 42.01
C THR A 370 -39.16 -21.90 42.92
N PHE A 371 -40.46 -22.17 43.02
CA PHE A 371 -41.33 -21.59 44.03
C PHE A 371 -42.45 -22.57 44.39
N THR A 372 -43.06 -22.39 45.57
CA THR A 372 -44.24 -23.17 45.96
C THR A 372 -45.50 -22.48 45.47
N ALA A 373 -46.34 -23.18 44.71
CA ALA A 373 -47.60 -22.65 44.18
C ALA A 373 -48.48 -22.08 45.32
N PRO A 374 -48.87 -20.79 45.26
CA PRO A 374 -49.61 -20.14 46.34
C PRO A 374 -51.02 -20.73 46.49
N LYS A 375 -51.61 -20.57 47.68
CA LYS A 375 -53.02 -20.94 47.88
C LYS A 375 -53.94 -20.13 46.99
N THR A 376 -54.99 -20.77 46.49
CA THR A 376 -56.01 -20.19 45.62
C THR A 376 -57.43 -20.58 46.03
N ASN A 377 -58.42 -19.87 45.49
CA ASN A 377 -59.82 -20.26 45.55
C ASN A 377 -60.22 -21.07 44.29
N GLN A 378 -61.51 -21.39 44.20
CA GLN A 378 -62.12 -22.14 43.09
C GLN A 378 -61.92 -21.53 41.69
N HIS A 379 -61.47 -20.27 41.59
CA HIS A 379 -61.21 -19.58 40.31
C HIS A 379 -59.75 -19.59 39.89
N GLY A 380 -58.86 -20.23 40.66
CA GLY A 380 -57.43 -20.29 40.36
C GLY A 380 -56.73 -18.93 40.49
N LYS A 381 -55.42 -18.93 40.22
CA LYS A 381 -54.57 -17.73 40.18
C LYS A 381 -53.60 -17.77 39.00
N ASN A 382 -53.51 -16.67 38.26
CA ASN A 382 -52.49 -16.50 37.22
C ASN A 382 -51.24 -15.84 37.81
N LEU A 383 -50.08 -16.38 37.48
CA LEU A 383 -48.77 -15.79 37.73
C LEU A 383 -48.04 -15.70 36.39
N LYS A 384 -47.28 -14.62 36.17
CA LYS A 384 -46.40 -14.51 35.00
C LYS A 384 -44.98 -14.21 35.43
N PHE A 385 -44.04 -14.86 34.77
CA PHE A 385 -42.61 -14.70 34.98
C PHE A 385 -41.95 -14.31 33.66
N LYS A 386 -40.89 -13.52 33.76
CA LYS A 386 -40.00 -13.18 32.66
C LYS A 386 -38.58 -13.60 33.01
N LEU A 387 -37.98 -14.42 32.16
CA LEU A 387 -36.55 -14.66 32.17
C LEU A 387 -35.88 -13.56 31.36
N THR A 388 -34.86 -12.93 31.92
CA THR A 388 -33.89 -12.09 31.21
C THR A 388 -32.54 -12.77 31.29
N VAL A 389 -31.92 -13.08 30.16
CA VAL A 389 -30.53 -13.54 30.10
C VAL A 389 -29.66 -12.45 29.52
N LYS A 390 -28.41 -12.38 29.97
CA LYS A 390 -27.39 -11.52 29.37
C LYS A 390 -26.20 -12.34 28.94
N ASP A 391 -25.63 -11.96 27.81
CA ASP A 391 -24.36 -12.46 27.32
C ASP A 391 -23.18 -11.78 28.05
N PHE A 392 -21.93 -12.12 27.71
CA PHE A 392 -20.75 -11.48 28.30
C PHE A 392 -20.49 -10.07 27.73
N GLY A 393 -20.98 -9.77 26.52
CA GLY A 393 -20.99 -8.44 25.90
C GLY A 393 -22.00 -7.44 26.52
N GLY A 394 -22.94 -7.91 27.34
CA GLY A 394 -23.99 -7.15 28.00
C GLY A 394 -25.32 -7.01 27.23
N LEU A 395 -25.48 -7.57 26.03
CA LEU A 395 -26.78 -7.65 25.35
C LEU A 395 -27.69 -8.66 26.05
N GLN A 396 -28.98 -8.60 25.74
CA GLN A 396 -30.00 -9.29 26.52
C GLN A 396 -31.07 -9.94 25.66
N GLY A 397 -31.51 -11.12 26.09
CA GLY A 397 -32.66 -11.84 25.55
C GLY A 397 -33.72 -12.02 26.63
N THR A 398 -34.99 -12.09 26.24
CA THR A 398 -36.09 -12.32 27.20
C THR A 398 -37.11 -13.34 26.72
N ALA A 399 -37.66 -14.12 27.64
CA ALA A 399 -38.75 -15.06 27.39
C ALA A 399 -39.71 -15.12 28.58
N ASP A 400 -41.00 -15.35 28.31
CA ASP A 400 -42.08 -15.30 29.31
C ASP A 400 -42.61 -16.71 29.65
N SER A 401 -42.95 -16.94 30.92
CA SER A 401 -43.59 -18.15 31.42
C SER A 401 -44.89 -17.81 32.16
N SER A 402 -45.95 -18.56 31.90
CA SER A 402 -47.30 -18.33 32.45
C SER A 402 -47.77 -19.51 33.29
N ILE A 403 -48.08 -19.27 34.56
CA ILE A 403 -48.49 -20.32 35.51
C ILE A 403 -49.93 -20.08 35.98
N TYR A 404 -50.80 -21.07 35.81
CA TYR A 404 -52.18 -21.03 36.30
C TYR A 404 -52.38 -22.01 37.46
N VAL A 405 -52.37 -21.50 38.68
CA VAL A 405 -52.49 -22.31 39.90
C VAL A 405 -53.94 -22.73 40.11
N ARG A 406 -54.19 -24.04 40.20
CA ARG A 406 -55.50 -24.64 40.48
C ARG A 406 -55.65 -24.97 41.96
N GLN A 407 -56.88 -24.88 42.45
CA GLN A 407 -57.17 -25.26 43.83
C GLN A 407 -57.01 -26.77 44.00
N ASN A 408 -56.53 -27.20 45.17
CA ASN A 408 -56.53 -28.60 45.54
C ASN A 408 -57.94 -28.99 46.01
N GLU A 409 -58.78 -29.45 45.10
CA GLU A 409 -60.12 -29.97 45.45
C GLU A 409 -59.99 -31.36 46.06
N LEU A 410 -60.17 -31.47 47.38
CA LEU A 410 -60.33 -32.76 48.04
C LEU A 410 -61.64 -33.42 47.57
N PRO A 411 -61.65 -34.73 47.28
CA PRO A 411 -62.88 -35.45 46.92
C PRO A 411 -63.97 -35.25 47.98
N ASN A 412 -65.20 -34.93 47.54
CA ASN A 412 -66.35 -34.86 48.45
C ASN A 412 -66.83 -36.26 48.83
N ASN A 413 -66.87 -36.59 50.12
CA ASN A 413 -67.51 -37.83 50.56
C ASN A 413 -69.01 -37.57 50.82
N PRO A 414 -69.92 -38.39 50.26
CA PRO A 414 -71.34 -38.23 50.54
C PRO A 414 -71.66 -38.33 52.03
N PRO A 415 -72.69 -37.62 52.53
CA PRO A 415 -73.08 -37.69 53.94
C PRO A 415 -73.55 -39.11 54.31
N THR A 416 -73.50 -39.46 55.58
CA THR A 416 -74.08 -40.70 56.12
C THR A 416 -75.46 -40.41 56.70
N ALA A 417 -76.51 -40.89 56.03
CA ALA A 417 -77.89 -40.73 56.47
C ALA A 417 -78.20 -41.61 57.68
N ALA A 418 -78.72 -41.02 58.77
CA ALA A 418 -79.14 -41.74 59.95
C ALA A 418 -80.29 -41.04 60.66
N PHE A 419 -81.22 -41.81 61.21
CA PHE A 419 -82.31 -41.25 62.03
C PHE A 419 -82.75 -42.18 63.16
N SER A 420 -83.41 -41.59 64.14
CA SER A 420 -84.20 -42.31 65.15
C SER A 420 -85.65 -41.85 65.10
N ASP A 421 -86.55 -42.72 65.55
CA ASP A 421 -87.97 -42.45 65.61
C ASP A 421 -88.52 -42.77 67.00
N VAL A 422 -89.53 -41.99 67.42
CA VAL A 422 -90.33 -42.24 68.62
C VAL A 422 -91.79 -42.25 68.21
N ILE A 423 -92.46 -43.38 68.46
CA ILE A 423 -93.85 -43.59 68.07
C ILE A 423 -94.75 -43.52 69.29
N HIS A 424 -95.79 -42.70 69.21
CA HIS A 424 -96.85 -42.66 70.21
C HIS A 424 -98.21 -42.70 69.52
N LYS A 425 -98.90 -43.84 69.64
CA LYS A 425 -100.12 -44.15 68.88
C LYS A 425 -99.87 -44.00 67.37
N LYS A 426 -100.55 -43.04 66.73
CA LYS A 426 -100.48 -42.78 65.29
C LYS A 426 -99.47 -41.69 64.89
N VAL A 427 -98.74 -41.10 65.84
CA VAL A 427 -97.79 -40.01 65.58
C VAL A 427 -96.36 -40.53 65.74
N ALA A 428 -95.56 -40.36 64.69
CA ALA A 428 -94.13 -40.61 64.68
C ALA A 428 -93.38 -39.27 64.76
N SER A 429 -92.46 -39.14 65.70
CA SER A 429 -91.50 -38.03 65.73
C SER A 429 -90.16 -38.57 65.27
N PHE A 430 -89.58 -37.95 64.24
CA PHE A 430 -88.30 -38.34 63.68
C PHE A 430 -87.22 -37.35 64.11
N ASN A 431 -86.05 -37.88 64.48
CA ASN A 431 -84.86 -37.08 64.74
C ASN A 431 -83.75 -37.48 63.77
N ASP A 432 -83.22 -36.49 63.08
CA ASP A 432 -82.02 -36.61 62.26
C ASP A 432 -80.79 -36.86 63.13
N ASN A 433 -80.02 -37.89 62.78
CA ASN A 433 -78.72 -38.22 63.36
C ASN A 433 -77.65 -38.33 62.26
N SER A 434 -77.90 -37.78 61.08
CA SER A 434 -77.00 -37.87 59.94
C SER A 434 -75.73 -37.06 60.18
N SER A 435 -74.62 -37.47 59.57
CA SER A 435 -73.32 -36.82 59.71
C SER A 435 -72.60 -36.72 58.37
N ASP A 436 -71.79 -35.69 58.22
CA ASP A 436 -70.90 -35.49 57.09
C ASP A 436 -69.47 -35.28 57.63
N THR A 437 -68.49 -35.97 57.04
CA THR A 437 -67.11 -36.01 57.52
C THR A 437 -66.23 -34.89 56.95
N ASP A 438 -66.62 -34.30 55.83
CA ASP A 438 -65.83 -33.32 55.07
C ASP A 438 -66.66 -32.14 54.54
N GLY A 439 -67.90 -32.02 55.03
CA GLY A 439 -68.83 -30.96 54.71
C GLY A 439 -69.92 -30.77 55.78
N ALA A 440 -71.02 -30.18 55.35
CA ALA A 440 -72.21 -29.95 56.17
C ALA A 440 -73.48 -30.40 55.44
N ILE A 441 -74.41 -31.02 56.17
CA ILE A 441 -75.72 -31.38 55.62
C ILE A 441 -76.60 -30.13 55.49
N VAL A 442 -77.06 -29.84 54.28
CA VAL A 442 -77.86 -28.65 53.96
C VAL A 442 -79.31 -28.96 53.58
N SER A 443 -79.64 -30.22 53.28
CA SER A 443 -80.98 -30.63 52.86
C SER A 443 -81.40 -31.98 53.46
N TRP A 444 -82.68 -32.08 53.85
CA TRP A 444 -83.33 -33.31 54.32
C TRP A 444 -84.58 -33.58 53.48
N PHE A 445 -84.79 -34.83 53.09
CA PHE A 445 -86.00 -35.30 52.44
C PHE A 445 -86.47 -36.62 53.06
N TRP A 446 -87.65 -36.58 53.64
CA TRP A 446 -88.30 -37.72 54.26
C TRP A 446 -89.38 -38.27 53.33
N ASN A 447 -89.39 -39.57 53.14
CA ASN A 447 -90.52 -40.32 52.61
C ASN A 447 -91.03 -41.25 53.71
N PHE A 448 -92.26 -41.02 54.17
CA PHE A 448 -92.81 -41.77 55.29
C PHE A 448 -93.37 -43.15 54.89
N GLY A 449 -93.27 -43.57 53.63
CA GLY A 449 -93.75 -44.87 53.17
C GLY A 449 -95.28 -45.01 53.09
N ASP A 450 -96.01 -43.90 53.26
CA ASP A 450 -97.47 -43.81 53.12
C ASP A 450 -97.92 -42.86 52.01
N GLY A 451 -96.98 -42.40 51.19
CA GLY A 451 -97.19 -41.43 50.11
C GLY A 451 -97.03 -39.97 50.53
N LYS A 452 -96.74 -39.69 51.81
CA LYS A 452 -96.42 -38.33 52.29
C LYS A 452 -94.92 -38.16 52.51
N THR A 453 -94.49 -36.90 52.43
CA THR A 453 -93.08 -36.49 52.53
C THR A 453 -92.92 -35.29 53.45
N SER A 454 -91.67 -34.99 53.83
CA SER A 454 -91.30 -33.76 54.53
C SER A 454 -89.88 -33.34 54.18
N THR A 455 -89.59 -32.05 54.27
CA THR A 455 -88.24 -31.48 54.15
C THR A 455 -87.72 -30.88 55.45
N GLU A 456 -88.47 -31.00 56.55
CA GLU A 456 -88.00 -30.58 57.86
C GLU A 456 -86.88 -31.52 58.35
N ARG A 457 -85.90 -30.98 59.08
CA ARG A 457 -84.82 -31.78 59.67
C ARG A 457 -85.36 -32.83 60.66
N ASN A 458 -86.30 -32.44 61.52
CA ASN A 458 -86.90 -33.30 62.56
C ASN A 458 -88.43 -33.28 62.46
N PRO A 459 -89.03 -33.96 61.46
CA PRO A 459 -90.47 -33.87 61.22
C PRO A 459 -91.27 -34.70 62.22
N LYS A 460 -92.54 -34.32 62.36
CA LYS A 460 -93.58 -35.17 62.95
C LYS A 460 -94.57 -35.59 61.90
N HIS A 461 -94.87 -36.89 61.83
CA HIS A 461 -95.83 -37.42 60.87
C HIS A 461 -96.92 -38.24 61.56
N ARG A 462 -98.15 -38.16 61.03
CA ARG A 462 -99.31 -38.89 61.55
C ARG A 462 -99.81 -39.90 60.53
N TYR A 463 -99.69 -41.17 60.88
CA TYR A 463 -100.14 -42.29 60.06
C TYR A 463 -101.64 -42.57 60.23
N VAL A 464 -102.30 -42.94 59.13
CA VAL A 464 -103.75 -43.24 59.15
C VAL A 464 -104.03 -44.66 59.66
N LYS A 465 -103.19 -45.64 59.26
CA LYS A 465 -103.36 -47.07 59.54
C LYS A 465 -102.22 -47.60 60.42
N PHE A 466 -102.52 -48.59 61.26
CA PHE A 466 -101.52 -49.34 62.02
C PHE A 466 -100.88 -50.40 61.12
N ARG A 467 -99.60 -50.22 60.77
CA ARG A 467 -98.79 -51.15 59.97
C ARG A 467 -97.32 -50.75 60.05
N ASN A 468 -96.46 -51.52 59.40
CA ASN A 468 -95.07 -51.14 59.19
C ASN A 468 -94.98 -50.22 57.97
N TYR A 469 -94.27 -49.11 58.12
CA TYR A 469 -93.97 -48.18 57.05
C TYR A 469 -92.46 -48.18 56.82
N SER A 470 -92.03 -48.33 55.56
CA SER A 470 -90.63 -48.16 55.20
C SER A 470 -90.37 -46.66 55.07
N VAL A 471 -89.72 -46.09 56.09
CA VAL A 471 -89.41 -44.66 56.14
C VAL A 471 -88.00 -44.47 55.61
N THR A 472 -87.86 -43.60 54.63
CA THR A 472 -86.57 -43.24 54.03
C THR A 472 -86.23 -41.79 54.36
N LEU A 473 -85.03 -41.57 54.89
CA LEU A 473 -84.41 -40.25 54.98
C LEU A 473 -83.32 -40.16 53.90
N THR A 474 -83.39 -39.13 53.07
CA THR A 474 -82.31 -38.73 52.15
C THR A 474 -81.74 -37.40 52.64
N VAL A 475 -80.43 -37.31 52.76
CA VAL A 475 -79.72 -36.07 53.12
C VAL A 475 -78.77 -35.68 52.02
N THR A 476 -78.60 -34.36 51.81
CA THR A 476 -77.70 -33.77 50.82
C THR A 476 -76.71 -32.83 51.52
N ASP A 477 -75.44 -32.93 51.17
CA ASP A 477 -74.37 -32.05 51.69
C ASP A 477 -74.26 -30.72 50.92
N ASP A 478 -73.38 -29.84 51.41
CA ASP A 478 -73.09 -28.51 50.88
C ASP A 478 -72.36 -28.53 49.53
N LYS A 479 -71.84 -29.69 49.10
CA LYS A 479 -71.25 -29.90 47.77
C LYS A 479 -72.17 -30.70 46.83
N GLY A 480 -73.42 -30.95 47.24
CA GLY A 480 -74.48 -31.56 46.45
C GLY A 480 -74.51 -33.09 46.42
N ALA A 481 -73.58 -33.80 47.10
CA ALA A 481 -73.69 -35.26 47.19
C ALA A 481 -74.78 -35.66 48.18
N SER A 482 -75.45 -36.78 47.91
CA SER A 482 -76.60 -37.25 48.69
C SER A 482 -76.48 -38.71 49.03
N ASN A 483 -77.04 -39.08 50.18
CA ASN A 483 -77.17 -40.47 50.60
C ASN A 483 -78.50 -40.70 51.31
N SER A 484 -78.96 -41.95 51.38
CA SER A 484 -80.23 -42.30 51.99
C SER A 484 -80.14 -43.51 52.91
N THR A 485 -81.02 -43.56 53.90
CA THR A 485 -81.20 -44.72 54.78
C THR A 485 -82.69 -45.01 54.94
N SER A 486 -83.05 -46.29 55.04
CA SER A 486 -84.43 -46.72 55.24
C SER A 486 -84.56 -47.60 56.47
N LYS A 487 -85.58 -47.34 57.29
CA LYS A 487 -85.94 -48.17 58.46
C LYS A 487 -87.43 -48.49 58.44
N ASN A 488 -87.79 -49.69 58.90
CA ASN A 488 -89.18 -50.05 59.11
C ASN A 488 -89.67 -49.46 60.43
N VAL A 489 -90.65 -48.56 60.34
CA VAL A 489 -91.32 -47.94 61.47
C VAL A 489 -92.64 -48.63 61.71
N THR A 490 -92.74 -49.32 62.83
CA THR A 490 -93.92 -50.10 63.21
C THR A 490 -94.90 -49.22 63.99
N VAL A 491 -96.07 -48.93 63.40
CA VAL A 491 -97.10 -48.11 64.03
C VAL A 491 -98.19 -49.04 64.58
N THR A 492 -98.24 -49.20 65.90
CA THR A 492 -99.20 -50.05 66.62
C THR A 492 -100.11 -49.22 67.53
N ASN A 493 -101.20 -49.85 68.00
CA ASN A 493 -102.20 -49.20 68.85
C ASN A 493 -101.67 -48.81 70.22
#